data_AF-A0A2S2PSG6-F1
#
_entry.id   AF-A0A2S2PSG6-F1
#
_cell.length_a   1.000
_cell.length_b   1.000
_cell.length_c   1.000
_cell.angle_alpha   90.00
_cell.angle_beta   90.00
_cell.angle_gamma   90.00
#
_symmetry.space_group_name_H-M   'P 1'
#
loop_
_entity.id
_entity.type
_entity.pdbx_description
1 polymer ?
#
loop_
_entity_poly.entity_id
_entity_poly.type
_entity_poly.pdbx_seq_one_letter_code
_entity_poly.pdbx_strand_id
1 'polypeptide(L)'
;MHINTIDKIFIILVWWEFFSFRALYKQADIYLLDDPLSAVDPNVGSYLFEICVKGFLKEKTCILVTHQMQCLTDVDQIVVMENAKILAKGTYEELCASNINLTNYIQASELPDDKYISDESILNTEQKSTFKRRASVASVISSSGENNNSEDQVEPNGIIESRSSGNISYAVYLSYFLANGKKWKILFFIFICIITQVLTSVGDFWITYWVNLEEHVFQNKNNESTIAFHDSLSDVVWWMTISRQTCIYVFGCITFLLIIITTIRLITFISISMSASINLHNNMFNTLIRATTYFFNTNLSGSILNRFSKDIGTIDEMLPVSLLDCIHVIQ
;
A
#
# COMPACT_ATOMS: atom_id res chain seq x y z
N MET A 1 42.14 -2.30 31.75
CA MET A 1 41.17 -2.44 32.85
C MET A 1 40.15 -1.30 32.76
N HIS A 2 39.39 -1.27 31.65
CA HIS A 2 38.35 -0.27 31.39
C HIS A 2 37.42 -0.84 30.30
N ILE A 3 36.12 -0.64 30.50
CA ILE A 3 34.98 -0.91 29.59
C ILE A 3 34.68 -2.41 29.37
N ASN A 4 33.68 -2.93 30.09
CA ASN A 4 32.69 -3.93 29.62
C ASN A 4 31.60 -4.18 30.69
N THR A 5 30.94 -3.13 31.17
CA THR A 5 29.89 -3.24 32.21
C THR A 5 28.48 -2.88 31.70
N ILE A 6 28.29 -2.73 30.38
CA ILE A 6 27.01 -2.28 29.81
C ILE A 6 26.17 -3.45 29.25
N ASP A 7 26.73 -4.65 29.10
CA ASP A 7 26.03 -5.81 28.51
C ASP A 7 24.97 -6.48 29.40
N LYS A 8 24.68 -5.93 30.59
CA LYS A 8 23.83 -6.58 31.60
C LYS A 8 22.62 -5.77 32.06
N ILE A 9 22.20 -4.75 31.33
CA ILE A 9 21.00 -3.98 31.64
C ILE A 9 19.92 -4.33 30.61
N PHE A 10 18.84 -4.98 31.05
CA PHE A 10 17.67 -5.21 30.23
C PHE A 10 16.58 -4.18 30.60
N ILE A 11 16.41 -3.19 29.74
CA ILE A 11 15.39 -2.15 29.86
C ILE A 11 14.12 -2.65 29.19
N ILE A 12 13.03 -2.72 29.95
CA ILE A 12 11.73 -3.18 29.49
C ILE A 12 10.84 -1.94 29.35
N LEU A 13 10.65 -1.48 28.10
CA LEU A 13 9.66 -0.47 27.76
C LEU A 13 8.40 -1.20 27.28
N VAL A 14 7.33 -1.07 28.07
CA VAL A 14 5.91 -1.39 27.87
C VAL A 14 5.50 -2.05 26.52
N TRP A 15 4.88 -3.24 26.58
CA TRP A 15 3.65 -3.67 25.84
C TRP A 15 3.30 -5.12 26.23
N TRP A 16 2.08 -5.34 26.76
CA TRP A 16 1.77 -6.40 27.73
C TRP A 16 1.66 -7.85 27.22
N GLU A 17 1.14 -8.14 26.03
CA GLU A 17 0.70 -9.54 25.77
C GLU A 17 1.81 -10.58 25.51
N PHE A 18 3.06 -10.18 25.26
CA PHE A 18 4.15 -11.12 24.96
C PHE A 18 5.42 -10.93 25.80
N PHE A 19 5.52 -9.86 26.59
CA PHE A 19 6.82 -9.39 27.08
C PHE A 19 7.19 -9.86 28.48
N SER A 20 6.23 -10.07 29.38
CA SER A 20 6.52 -10.48 30.76
C SER A 20 7.27 -11.83 30.82
N PHE A 21 6.91 -12.77 29.94
CA PHE A 21 7.66 -14.03 29.80
C PHE A 21 9.00 -13.86 29.09
N ARG A 22 9.11 -13.08 28.00
CA ARG A 22 10.39 -12.86 27.29
C ARG A 22 11.46 -12.22 28.18
N ALA A 23 11.05 -11.33 29.09
CA ALA A 23 11.94 -10.75 30.09
C ALA A 23 12.40 -11.81 31.11
N LEU A 24 11.49 -12.62 31.65
CA LEU A 24 11.83 -13.71 32.57
C LEU A 24 12.79 -14.75 31.95
N TYR A 25 12.62 -15.08 30.67
CA TYR A 25 13.47 -16.05 29.97
C TYR A 25 14.90 -15.54 29.76
N LYS A 26 15.10 -14.21 29.70
CA LYS A 26 16.43 -13.63 29.57
C LYS A 26 17.06 -13.51 30.95
N GLN A 27 18.06 -14.33 31.24
CA GLN A 27 18.83 -14.25 32.49
C GLN A 27 19.67 -12.96 32.51
N ALA A 28 19.18 -11.93 33.19
CA ALA A 28 19.87 -10.67 33.43
C ALA A 28 20.18 -10.51 34.92
N ASP A 29 21.13 -9.63 35.25
CA ASP A 29 21.45 -9.31 36.64
C ASP A 29 20.59 -8.15 37.18
N ILE A 30 20.16 -7.24 36.30
CA ILE A 30 19.29 -6.10 36.61
C ILE A 30 18.06 -6.12 35.70
N TYR A 31 16.88 -6.02 36.30
CA TYR A 31 15.58 -5.91 35.62
C TYR A 31 14.99 -4.53 35.88
N LEU A 32 14.66 -3.81 34.82
CA LEU A 32 13.92 -2.55 34.89
C LEU A 32 12.54 -2.77 34.29
N LEU A 33 11.50 -2.69 35.12
CA LEU A 33 10.10 -2.90 34.75
C LEU A 33 9.37 -1.55 34.74
N ASP A 34 8.99 -1.08 33.55
CA ASP A 34 8.19 0.14 33.38
C ASP A 34 6.70 -0.20 33.31
N ASP A 35 5.98 0.11 34.39
CA ASP A 35 4.55 -0.10 34.63
C ASP A 35 3.96 -1.40 34.06
N PRO A 36 4.47 -2.57 34.49
CA PRO A 36 4.00 -3.84 33.96
C PRO A 36 2.51 -4.06 34.28
N LEU A 37 2.06 -3.83 35.51
CA LEU A 37 0.77 -4.34 35.99
C LEU A 37 -0.46 -3.52 35.53
N SER A 38 -0.29 -2.42 34.78
CA SER A 38 -1.39 -1.49 34.47
C SER A 38 -2.41 -2.00 33.46
N ALA A 39 -2.00 -2.91 32.57
CA ALA A 39 -2.90 -3.49 31.56
C ALA A 39 -3.72 -4.68 32.09
N VAL A 40 -3.65 -4.98 33.40
CA VAL A 40 -4.18 -6.21 33.99
C VAL A 40 -5.06 -5.96 35.20
N ASP A 41 -6.06 -6.81 35.33
CA ASP A 41 -6.97 -6.80 36.46
C ASP A 41 -6.21 -6.90 37.79
N PRO A 42 -6.58 -6.12 38.83
CA PRO A 42 -5.85 -6.07 40.09
C PRO A 42 -5.58 -7.44 40.73
N ASN A 43 -6.53 -8.37 40.65
CA ASN A 43 -6.38 -9.73 41.19
C ASN A 43 -5.29 -10.54 40.45
N VAL A 44 -5.24 -10.42 39.12
CA VAL A 44 -4.22 -11.08 38.29
C VAL A 44 -2.88 -10.36 38.45
N GLY A 45 -2.91 -9.03 38.63
CA GLY A 45 -1.73 -8.21 38.93
C GLY A 45 -1.04 -8.65 40.24
N SER A 46 -1.79 -8.79 41.33
CA SER A 46 -1.27 -9.28 42.62
C SER A 46 -0.70 -10.69 42.50
N TYR A 47 -1.35 -11.57 41.74
CA TYR A 47 -0.85 -12.93 41.50
C TYR A 47 0.47 -12.94 40.72
N LEU A 48 0.58 -12.10 39.68
CA LEU A 48 1.81 -11.94 38.90
C LEU A 48 2.93 -11.30 39.71
N PHE A 49 2.60 -10.35 40.59
CA PHE A 49 3.58 -9.74 41.48
C PHE A 49 4.20 -10.76 42.45
N GLU A 50 3.37 -11.60 43.08
CA GLU A 50 3.83 -12.68 43.96
C GLU A 50 4.74 -13.69 43.22
N ILE A 51 4.31 -14.19 42.06
CA ILE A 51 5.06 -15.25 41.37
C ILE A 51 6.31 -14.71 40.67
N CYS A 52 6.17 -13.61 39.93
CA CYS A 52 7.26 -13.11 39.09
C CYS A 52 8.23 -12.26 39.90
N VAL A 53 7.74 -11.26 40.64
CA VAL A 53 8.59 -10.29 41.34
C VAL A 53 9.13 -10.88 42.65
N LYS A 54 8.26 -11.40 43.52
CA LYS A 54 8.72 -11.99 44.80
C LYS A 54 9.30 -13.40 44.65
N GLY A 55 8.80 -14.17 43.70
CA GLY A 55 9.26 -15.54 43.45
C GLY A 55 10.50 -15.59 42.56
N PHE A 56 10.32 -15.38 41.26
CA PHE A 56 11.37 -15.59 40.26
C PHE A 56 12.51 -14.57 40.32
N LEU A 57 12.19 -13.30 40.59
CA LEU A 57 13.15 -12.19 40.61
C LEU A 57 13.81 -11.97 41.99
N LYS A 58 13.55 -12.83 42.98
CA LYS A 58 14.00 -12.68 44.37
C LYS A 58 15.50 -12.47 44.53
N GLU A 59 16.31 -13.16 43.74
CA GLU A 59 17.78 -13.12 43.83
C GLU A 59 18.41 -12.07 42.90
N LYS A 60 17.60 -11.30 42.18
CA LYS A 60 18.04 -10.34 41.16
C LYS A 60 17.66 -8.92 41.54
N THR A 61 18.40 -7.93 41.05
CA THR A 61 18.05 -6.53 41.26
C THR A 61 16.88 -6.16 40.35
N CYS A 62 15.73 -5.85 40.94
CA CYS A 62 14.52 -5.46 40.21
C CYS A 62 14.13 -4.02 40.56
N ILE A 63 14.02 -3.16 39.56
CA ILE A 63 13.51 -1.80 39.68
C ILE A 63 12.15 -1.77 39.00
N LEU A 64 11.10 -1.57 39.79
CA LEU A 64 9.72 -1.48 39.32
C LEU A 64 9.27 -0.02 39.37
N VAL A 65 8.90 0.51 38.21
CA VAL A 65 8.19 1.79 38.08
C VAL A 65 6.72 1.45 37.95
N THR A 66 5.85 1.94 38.84
CA THR A 66 4.40 1.72 38.71
C THR A 66 3.62 2.85 39.35
N HIS A 67 2.40 3.07 38.85
CA HIS A 67 1.42 3.93 39.49
C HIS A 67 0.54 3.16 40.51
N GLN A 68 0.61 1.83 40.55
CA GLN A 68 -0.22 1.03 41.45
C GLN A 68 0.33 1.01 42.87
N MET A 69 -0.38 1.66 43.80
CA MET A 69 0.02 1.76 45.21
C MET A 69 0.02 0.42 45.96
N GLN A 70 -0.76 -0.55 45.49
CA GLN A 70 -0.94 -1.86 46.12
C GLN A 70 0.35 -2.69 46.20
N CYS A 71 1.32 -2.42 45.32
CA CYS A 71 2.60 -3.13 45.30
C CYS A 71 3.64 -2.51 46.26
N LEU A 72 3.36 -1.35 46.85
CA LEU A 72 4.35 -0.58 47.63
C LEU A 72 4.56 -1.15 49.04
N THR A 73 3.64 -1.96 49.57
CA THR A 73 3.77 -2.55 50.91
C THR A 73 4.88 -3.60 50.99
N ASP A 74 5.18 -4.27 49.88
CA ASP A 74 6.05 -5.45 49.88
C ASP A 74 7.37 -5.24 49.11
N VAL A 75 7.83 -4.00 49.00
CA VAL A 75 9.10 -3.64 48.33
C VAL A 75 10.16 -3.18 49.33
N ASP A 76 11.42 -3.48 49.02
CA ASP A 76 12.55 -3.18 49.91
C ASP A 76 12.81 -1.67 50.06
N GLN A 77 12.66 -0.93 48.97
CA GLN A 77 12.94 0.51 48.90
C GLN A 77 11.99 1.18 47.91
N ILE A 78 11.44 2.31 48.31
CA ILE A 78 10.56 3.14 47.50
C ILE A 78 11.27 4.47 47.21
N VAL A 79 11.21 4.92 45.97
CA VAL A 79 11.71 6.23 45.54
C VAL A 79 10.56 7.01 44.93
N VAL A 80 10.21 8.14 45.55
CA VAL A 80 9.17 9.04 45.07
C VAL A 80 9.83 10.16 44.27
N MET A 81 9.39 10.34 43.03
CA MET A 81 9.88 11.38 42.13
C MET A 81 8.76 12.35 41.77
N GLU A 82 9.06 13.65 41.78
CA GLU A 82 8.16 14.71 41.33
C GLU A 82 8.96 15.72 40.49
N ASN A 83 8.45 16.10 39.31
CA ASN A 83 9.10 17.07 38.41
C ASN A 83 10.59 16.78 38.14
N ALA A 84 10.91 15.51 37.86
CA ALA A 84 12.27 14.99 37.65
C ALA A 84 13.24 15.20 38.84
N LYS A 85 12.73 15.46 40.04
CA LYS A 85 13.50 15.51 41.29
C LYS A 85 13.07 14.37 42.21
N ILE A 86 14.03 13.82 42.95
CA ILE A 86 13.75 12.82 43.98
C ILE A 86 13.23 13.57 45.21
N LEU A 87 11.98 13.31 45.56
CA LEU A 87 11.31 13.94 46.69
C LEU A 87 11.58 13.16 47.98
N ALA A 88 11.51 11.83 47.91
CA ALA A 88 11.72 10.95 49.05
C ALA A 88 12.30 9.60 48.63
N LYS A 89 13.05 8.99 49.54
CA LYS A 89 13.55 7.62 49.43
C LYS A 89 13.49 6.97 50.81
N GLY A 90 12.93 5.77 50.91
CA GLY A 90 12.87 5.02 52.15
C GLY A 90 12.03 3.75 52.03
N THR A 91 11.82 3.08 53.14
CA THR A 91 10.84 1.98 53.26
C THR A 91 9.42 2.53 53.34
N TYR A 92 8.41 1.67 53.14
CA TYR A 92 7.00 2.08 53.23
C TYR A 92 6.68 2.74 54.59
N GLU A 93 7.16 2.17 55.69
CA GLU A 93 6.93 2.67 57.05
C GLU A 93 7.58 4.05 57.28
N GLU A 94 8.82 4.24 56.82
CA GLU A 94 9.54 5.51 56.91
C GLU A 94 8.86 6.61 56.10
N LEU A 95 8.35 6.28 54.90
CA LEU A 95 7.64 7.21 54.04
C LEU A 95 6.28 7.60 54.62
N CYS A 96 5.54 6.65 55.20
CA CYS A 96 4.31 6.94 55.94
C CYS A 96 4.56 7.85 57.16
N ALA A 97 5.65 7.64 57.89
CA ALA A 97 6.01 8.45 59.05
C ALA A 97 6.48 9.87 58.67
N SER A 98 7.07 10.04 57.49
CA SER A 98 7.62 11.32 57.02
C SER A 98 6.57 12.37 56.63
N ASN A 99 5.28 12.06 56.69
CA ASN A 99 4.16 12.97 56.39
C ASN A 99 4.30 13.66 55.01
N ILE A 100 4.94 12.96 54.09
CA ILE A 100 4.98 13.31 52.68
C ILE A 100 3.64 12.87 52.10
N ASN A 101 3.06 13.66 51.18
CA ASN A 101 1.73 13.56 50.54
C ASN A 101 1.20 12.16 50.11
N LEU A 102 1.94 11.09 50.32
CA LEU A 102 1.58 9.69 50.10
C LEU A 102 0.24 9.31 50.76
N THR A 103 -0.07 9.86 51.94
CA THR A 103 -1.37 9.70 52.61
C THR A 103 -2.55 10.24 51.80
N ASN A 104 -2.37 11.35 51.08
CA ASN A 104 -3.41 11.91 50.20
C ASN A 104 -3.63 11.03 48.95
N TYR A 105 -2.60 10.33 48.49
CA TYR A 105 -2.70 9.37 47.37
C TYR A 105 -3.30 8.02 47.81
N ILE A 106 -2.99 7.55 49.03
CA ILE A 106 -3.59 6.34 49.62
C ILE A 106 -5.08 6.57 49.92
N GLN A 107 -5.42 7.72 50.54
CA GLN A 107 -6.80 8.05 50.89
C GLN A 107 -7.70 8.31 49.67
N ALA A 108 -7.12 8.69 48.53
CA ALA A 108 -7.84 8.76 47.25
C ALA A 108 -8.09 7.37 46.62
N SER A 109 -7.33 6.34 47.00
CA SER A 109 -7.53 4.95 46.59
C SER A 109 -8.41 4.13 47.54
N GLU A 110 -8.54 4.56 48.80
CA GLU A 110 -9.44 3.98 49.80
C GLU A 110 -10.69 4.88 49.99
N LEU A 111 -11.61 4.85 49.03
CA LEU A 111 -13.00 5.22 49.32
C LEU A 111 -13.72 4.01 49.94
N PRO A 112 -14.53 4.19 50.99
CA PRO A 112 -15.19 3.12 51.72
C PRO A 112 -16.46 2.65 50.98
N ASP A 113 -16.42 1.45 50.39
CA ASP A 113 -17.65 0.72 50.05
C ASP A 113 -18.16 0.00 51.32
N ASP A 114 -18.99 0.71 52.07
CA ASP A 114 -19.73 0.15 53.20
C ASP A 114 -20.93 -0.69 52.70
N LYS A 115 -20.93 -1.97 53.09
CA LYS A 115 -22.07 -2.85 53.40
C LYS A 115 -23.34 -2.81 52.53
N TYR A 116 -23.60 -3.93 51.86
CA TYR A 116 -24.95 -4.51 51.78
C TYR A 116 -24.92 -6.03 52.02
N ILE A 117 -25.68 -6.47 53.02
CA ILE A 117 -26.09 -7.87 53.24
C ILE A 117 -27.43 -8.09 52.51
N SER A 118 -27.51 -9.24 51.83
CA SER A 118 -28.67 -9.99 51.31
C SER A 118 -29.67 -9.30 50.38
N ASP A 119 -29.84 -9.84 49.16
CA ASP A 119 -31.06 -10.58 48.80
C ASP A 119 -30.92 -11.31 47.45
N GLU A 120 -31.57 -12.48 47.36
CA GLU A 120 -31.73 -13.31 46.17
C GLU A 120 -32.49 -12.60 45.04
N SER A 121 -32.07 -12.80 43.77
CA SER A 121 -32.88 -13.42 42.70
C SER A 121 -32.35 -13.15 41.27
N ILE A 122 -32.04 -14.27 40.58
CA ILE A 122 -32.41 -14.62 39.19
C ILE A 122 -31.86 -13.83 37.96
N LEU A 123 -31.33 -14.62 36.99
CA LEU A 123 -31.23 -14.49 35.52
C LEU A 123 -29.87 -14.16 34.84
N ASN A 124 -29.26 -15.23 34.31
CA ASN A 124 -28.67 -15.42 32.98
C ASN A 124 -28.00 -14.23 32.25
N THR A 125 -26.74 -14.41 31.85
CA THR A 125 -26.37 -14.77 30.44
C THR A 125 -24.86 -14.64 30.25
N GLU A 126 -24.23 -15.73 29.86
CA GLU A 126 -22.86 -15.79 29.36
C GLU A 126 -22.72 -15.06 28.02
N GLN A 127 -21.74 -14.16 27.90
CA GLN A 127 -21.14 -13.82 26.60
C GLN A 127 -19.62 -13.71 26.74
N LYS A 128 -18.94 -14.82 26.48
CA LYS A 128 -17.50 -14.86 26.16
C LYS A 128 -17.29 -14.22 24.79
N SER A 129 -16.65 -13.06 24.73
CA SER A 129 -16.09 -12.51 23.50
C SER A 129 -14.58 -12.77 23.44
N THR A 130 -14.21 -13.93 22.91
CA THR A 130 -12.82 -14.23 22.53
C THR A 130 -12.42 -13.40 21.32
N PHE A 131 -11.74 -12.27 21.54
CA PHE A 131 -10.98 -11.56 20.50
C PHE A 131 -9.52 -12.04 20.52
N LYS A 132 -9.21 -13.08 19.74
CA LYS A 132 -7.81 -13.40 19.38
C LYS A 132 -7.44 -12.58 18.15
N ARG A 133 -6.62 -11.54 18.31
CA ARG A 133 -6.01 -10.79 17.20
C ARG A 133 -4.58 -11.30 17.01
N ARG A 134 -4.35 -12.04 15.93
CA ARG A 134 -3.00 -12.43 15.49
C ARG A 134 -2.42 -11.28 14.68
N ALA A 135 -1.31 -10.70 15.14
CA ALA A 135 -0.56 -9.70 14.40
C ALA A 135 0.86 -10.19 14.08
N SER A 136 1.09 -10.32 12.78
CA SER A 136 2.33 -10.03 12.02
C SER A 136 3.67 -10.59 12.51
N VAL A 137 3.98 -11.80 12.07
CA VAL A 137 5.36 -12.30 11.92
C VAL A 137 5.66 -12.31 10.41
N ALA A 138 5.89 -11.14 9.81
CA ALA A 138 6.16 -11.06 8.36
C ALA A 138 7.26 -10.05 7.97
N SER A 139 7.75 -9.22 8.90
CA SER A 139 8.77 -8.21 8.59
C SER A 139 10.21 -8.68 8.77
N VAL A 140 10.46 -9.92 9.20
CA VAL A 140 11.82 -10.39 9.57
C VAL A 140 12.49 -11.31 8.54
N ILE A 141 11.79 -11.71 7.48
CA ILE A 141 12.33 -12.72 6.52
C ILE A 141 13.09 -12.07 5.35
N SER A 142 13.11 -10.74 5.21
CA SER A 142 13.76 -10.07 4.07
C SER A 142 15.29 -9.90 4.19
N SER A 143 15.96 -10.39 5.23
CA SER A 143 17.37 -10.04 5.46
C SER A 143 18.29 -11.16 5.96
N SER A 144 18.13 -12.41 5.52
CA SER A 144 19.20 -13.42 5.70
C SER A 144 19.16 -14.45 4.56
N GLY A 145 20.33 -14.61 3.93
CA GLY A 145 20.53 -15.42 2.74
C GLY A 145 20.40 -16.92 2.95
N GLU A 146 20.38 -17.57 1.79
CA GLU A 146 20.45 -19.02 1.50
C GLU A 146 20.90 -19.93 2.64
N ASN A 147 20.07 -20.93 2.95
CA ASN A 147 20.56 -22.30 3.03
C ASN A 147 19.41 -23.31 2.86
N ASN A 148 19.69 -24.28 2.00
CA ASN A 148 18.88 -25.47 1.76
C ASN A 148 18.70 -26.27 3.06
N ASN A 149 17.46 -26.66 3.37
CA ASN A 149 17.11 -28.03 3.77
C ASN A 149 15.58 -28.15 3.87
N SER A 150 15.07 -29.17 3.18
CA SER A 150 13.70 -29.65 3.16
C SER A 150 13.33 -30.28 4.49
N GLU A 151 12.42 -29.65 5.24
CA GLU A 151 11.59 -30.30 6.26
C GLU A 151 10.24 -29.56 6.33
N ASP A 152 9.16 -30.34 6.19
CA ASP A 152 7.77 -29.90 6.21
C ASP A 152 7.45 -29.10 7.49
N GLN A 153 7.42 -27.78 7.37
CA GLN A 153 6.81 -26.92 8.37
C GLN A 153 5.42 -26.51 7.89
N VAL A 154 4.41 -27.01 8.61
CA VAL A 154 3.02 -26.58 8.49
C VAL A 154 2.96 -25.08 8.82
N GLU A 155 2.92 -24.26 7.78
CA GLU A 155 2.74 -22.81 7.90
C GLU A 155 1.41 -22.49 8.60
N PRO A 156 1.38 -21.52 9.53
CA PRO A 156 0.14 -21.09 10.15
C PRO A 156 -0.65 -20.26 9.13
N ASN A 157 -1.88 -20.68 8.84
CA ASN A 157 -2.90 -20.00 8.01
C ASN A 157 -2.84 -18.46 8.05
N GLY A 158 -2.00 -17.87 7.20
CA GLY A 158 -2.20 -16.55 6.60
C GLY A 158 -2.66 -16.82 5.18
N ILE A 159 -3.72 -16.17 4.74
CA ILE A 159 -4.29 -16.38 3.40
C ILE A 159 -3.23 -15.96 2.38
N ILE A 160 -2.47 -16.93 1.88
CA ILE A 160 -1.62 -16.78 0.71
C ILE A 160 -2.59 -16.50 -0.42
N GLU A 161 -2.52 -15.30 -1.00
CA GLU A 161 -3.40 -14.89 -2.08
C GLU A 161 -3.37 -15.95 -3.18
N SER A 162 -4.49 -16.65 -3.39
CA SER A 162 -4.60 -17.68 -4.40
C SER A 162 -4.49 -17.02 -5.78
N ARG A 163 -3.31 -17.13 -6.39
CA ARG A 163 -3.04 -16.59 -7.72
C ARG A 163 -3.81 -17.41 -8.75
N SER A 164 -4.76 -16.78 -9.44
CA SER A 164 -5.35 -17.40 -10.62
C SER A 164 -4.27 -17.58 -11.69
N SER A 165 -4.02 -18.82 -12.07
CA SER A 165 -3.05 -19.20 -13.11
C SER A 165 -3.82 -19.53 -14.38
N GLY A 166 -3.62 -18.76 -15.45
CA GLY A 166 -4.32 -18.97 -16.71
C GLY A 166 -4.23 -17.76 -17.66
N ASN A 167 -4.77 -17.92 -18.86
CA ASN A 167 -4.87 -16.82 -19.83
C ASN A 167 -5.91 -15.79 -19.35
N ILE A 168 -5.58 -14.51 -19.46
CA ILE A 168 -6.44 -13.43 -18.98
C ILE A 168 -7.55 -13.23 -20.01
N SER A 169 -8.81 -13.24 -19.56
CA SER A 169 -9.95 -13.00 -20.43
C SER A 169 -9.93 -11.56 -20.96
N TYR A 170 -10.27 -11.36 -22.25
CA TYR A 170 -10.44 -10.04 -22.87
C TYR A 170 -11.41 -9.14 -22.10
N ALA A 171 -12.36 -9.75 -21.36
CA ALA A 171 -13.26 -9.04 -20.47
C ALA A 171 -12.53 -8.17 -19.43
N VAL A 172 -11.35 -8.59 -18.94
CA VAL A 172 -10.58 -7.83 -17.95
C VAL A 172 -10.02 -6.55 -18.55
N TYR A 173 -9.48 -6.63 -19.78
CA TYR A 173 -9.02 -5.45 -20.51
C TYR A 173 -10.18 -4.49 -20.80
N LEU A 174 -11.34 -5.04 -21.18
CA LEU A 174 -12.53 -4.23 -21.42
C LEU A 174 -13.02 -3.56 -20.13
N SER A 175 -12.99 -4.25 -18.99
CA SER A 175 -13.30 -3.69 -17.67
C SER A 175 -12.38 -2.54 -17.29
N TYR A 176 -11.08 -2.62 -17.62
CA TYR A 176 -10.14 -1.52 -17.42
C TYR A 176 -10.54 -0.28 -18.23
N PHE A 177 -10.82 -0.44 -19.53
CA PHE A 177 -11.24 0.70 -20.36
C PHE A 177 -12.62 1.24 -19.92
N LEU A 178 -13.55 0.37 -19.51
CA LEU A 178 -14.86 0.74 -18.99
C LEU A 178 -14.80 1.49 -17.65
N ALA A 179 -13.73 1.31 -16.86
CA ALA A 179 -13.52 2.03 -15.60
C ALA A 179 -13.36 3.55 -15.80
N ASN A 180 -13.17 4.03 -17.03
CA ASN A 180 -13.13 5.46 -17.38
C ASN A 180 -14.41 6.27 -17.11
N GLY A 181 -15.52 5.61 -16.80
CA GLY A 181 -16.81 6.23 -16.47
C GLY A 181 -17.56 6.80 -17.69
N LYS A 182 -16.93 7.65 -18.51
CA LYS A 182 -17.57 8.27 -19.68
C LYS A 182 -17.36 7.43 -20.95
N LYS A 183 -18.30 6.53 -21.25
CA LYS A 183 -18.30 5.69 -22.47
C LYS A 183 -18.08 6.49 -23.78
N TRP A 184 -18.53 7.75 -23.80
CA TRP A 184 -18.35 8.67 -24.93
C TRP A 184 -16.88 8.94 -25.27
N LYS A 185 -15.98 9.00 -24.28
CA LYS A 185 -14.54 9.20 -24.54
C LYS A 185 -13.92 8.03 -25.29
N ILE A 186 -14.33 6.81 -24.96
CA ILE A 186 -13.86 5.59 -25.63
C ILE A 186 -14.37 5.55 -27.08
N LEU A 187 -15.65 5.88 -27.28
CA LEU A 187 -16.21 5.97 -28.63
C LEU A 187 -15.48 7.00 -29.49
N PHE A 188 -15.20 8.18 -28.93
CA PHE A 188 -14.43 9.24 -29.60
C PHE A 188 -13.00 8.79 -29.93
N PHE A 189 -12.35 8.02 -29.06
CA PHE A 189 -11.03 7.45 -29.33
C PHE A 189 -11.05 6.41 -30.46
N ILE A 190 -12.02 5.51 -30.48
CA ILE A 190 -12.17 4.56 -31.59
C ILE A 190 -12.36 5.32 -32.92
N PHE A 191 -13.16 6.38 -32.90
CA PHE A 191 -13.37 7.24 -34.06
C PHE A 191 -12.08 7.93 -34.54
N ILE A 192 -11.29 8.54 -33.64
CA ILE A 192 -10.02 9.18 -34.01
C ILE A 192 -9.00 8.16 -34.54
N CYS A 193 -9.00 6.93 -34.02
CA CYS A 193 -8.17 5.84 -34.54
C CYS A 193 -8.53 5.47 -35.98
N ILE A 194 -9.82 5.31 -36.29
CA ILE A 194 -10.29 5.00 -37.65
C ILE A 194 -9.90 6.13 -38.61
N ILE A 195 -10.11 7.39 -38.23
CA ILE A 195 -9.71 8.55 -39.04
C ILE A 195 -8.21 8.56 -39.29
N THR A 196 -7.42 8.27 -38.25
CA THR A 196 -5.95 8.23 -38.36
C THR A 196 -5.54 7.14 -39.36
N GLN A 197 -6.12 5.94 -39.28
CA GLN A 197 -5.84 4.85 -40.23
C GLN A 197 -6.13 5.28 -41.67
N VAL A 198 -7.34 5.81 -41.90
CA VAL A 198 -7.77 6.23 -43.24
C VAL A 198 -6.85 7.32 -43.78
N LEU A 199 -6.47 8.30 -42.96
CA LEU A 199 -5.61 9.40 -43.41
C LEU A 199 -4.19 8.93 -43.71
N THR A 200 -3.65 7.99 -42.92
CA THR A 200 -2.37 7.33 -43.22
C THR A 200 -2.43 6.59 -44.55
N SER A 201 -3.45 5.76 -44.77
CA SER A 201 -3.62 5.03 -46.04
C SER A 201 -3.81 5.96 -47.25
N VAL A 202 -4.53 7.08 -47.07
CA VAL A 202 -4.65 8.12 -48.11
C VAL A 202 -3.30 8.79 -48.38
N GLY A 203 -2.49 9.03 -47.35
CA GLY A 203 -1.11 9.53 -47.49
C GLY A 203 -0.23 8.59 -48.32
N ASP A 204 -0.25 7.29 -48.03
CA ASP A 204 0.53 6.28 -48.76
C ASP A 204 0.06 6.13 -50.21
N PHE A 205 -1.26 6.14 -50.43
CA PHE A 205 -1.84 6.14 -51.78
C PHE A 205 -1.42 7.40 -52.56
N TRP A 206 -1.42 8.57 -51.91
CA TRP A 206 -1.00 9.83 -52.54
C TRP A 206 0.47 9.81 -52.95
N ILE A 207 1.36 9.26 -52.10
CA ILE A 207 2.78 9.08 -52.44
C ILE A 207 2.93 8.17 -53.66
N THR A 208 2.22 7.04 -53.69
CA THR A 208 2.23 6.10 -54.82
C THR A 208 1.75 6.76 -56.11
N TYR A 209 0.65 7.52 -56.04
CA TYR A 209 0.12 8.30 -57.15
C TYR A 209 1.15 9.32 -57.68
N TRP A 210 1.79 10.06 -56.77
CA TRP A 210 2.78 11.06 -57.13
C TRP A 210 4.02 10.46 -57.81
N VAL A 211 4.53 9.32 -57.31
CA VAL A 211 5.66 8.61 -57.91
C VAL A 211 5.34 8.15 -59.34
N ASN A 212 4.15 7.54 -59.56
CA ASN A 212 3.73 7.10 -60.89
C ASN A 212 3.56 8.27 -61.87
N LEU A 213 3.03 9.41 -61.39
CA LEU A 213 2.90 10.62 -62.19
C LEU A 213 4.25 11.15 -62.65
N GLU A 214 5.23 11.24 -61.74
CA GLU A 214 6.58 11.71 -62.05
C GLU A 214 7.29 10.78 -63.05
N GLU A 215 7.11 9.47 -62.93
CA GLU A 215 7.69 8.49 -63.85
C GLU A 215 7.16 8.64 -65.29
N HIS A 216 5.84 8.83 -65.46
CA HIS A 216 5.25 9.09 -66.77
C HIS A 216 5.75 10.40 -67.40
N VAL A 217 5.92 11.46 -66.60
CA VAL A 217 6.47 12.74 -67.07
C VAL A 217 7.93 12.58 -67.52
N PHE A 218 8.73 11.80 -66.81
CA PHE A 218 10.14 11.55 -67.14
C PHE A 218 10.29 10.71 -68.42
N GLN A 219 9.45 9.68 -68.61
CA GLN A 219 9.46 8.85 -69.82
C GLN A 219 8.98 9.62 -71.06
N ASN A 220 7.96 10.46 -70.93
CA ASN A 220 7.43 11.21 -72.08
C ASN A 220 8.43 12.26 -72.60
N LYS A 221 9.28 12.80 -71.72
CA LYS A 221 10.35 13.75 -72.09
C LYS A 221 11.46 13.11 -72.94
N ASN A 222 11.62 11.79 -72.88
CA ASN A 222 12.57 11.05 -73.72
C ASN A 222 12.01 10.65 -75.10
N ASN A 223 10.69 10.74 -75.28
CA ASN A 223 9.98 10.27 -76.48
C ASN A 223 9.43 11.41 -77.36
N GLU A 224 9.94 12.64 -77.24
CA GLU A 224 9.56 13.76 -78.12
C GLU A 224 9.99 13.51 -79.58
N SER A 225 9.18 12.76 -80.30
CA SER A 225 8.99 12.88 -81.73
C SER A 225 7.50 12.74 -82.04
N THR A 226 6.85 13.91 -82.14
CA THR A 226 5.68 14.25 -82.94
C THR A 226 4.48 13.31 -82.89
N ILE A 227 3.32 13.80 -82.41
CA ILE A 227 2.05 13.89 -83.15
C ILE A 227 0.98 14.47 -82.21
N ALA A 228 0.38 15.58 -82.62
CA ALA A 228 -0.80 16.17 -82.02
C ALA A 228 -2.02 15.27 -82.32
N PHE A 229 -2.71 14.77 -81.28
CA PHE A 229 -3.98 14.05 -81.46
C PHE A 229 -5.00 14.35 -80.34
N HIS A 230 -5.97 15.18 -80.73
CA HIS A 230 -7.41 15.19 -80.40
C HIS A 230 -7.93 15.39 -78.95
N ASP A 231 -8.83 16.38 -78.85
CA ASP A 231 -9.55 16.97 -77.70
C ASP A 231 -10.26 16.05 -76.70
N SER A 232 -10.38 14.74 -76.94
CA SER A 232 -11.01 13.80 -76.01
C SER A 232 -10.04 13.20 -74.99
N LEU A 233 -8.73 13.44 -75.17
CA LEU A 233 -7.72 13.10 -74.17
C LEU A 233 -7.55 14.19 -73.11
N SER A 234 -8.20 15.35 -73.24
CA SER A 234 -7.98 16.48 -72.32
C SER A 234 -8.38 16.13 -70.88
N ASP A 235 -9.52 15.49 -70.64
CA ASP A 235 -9.93 15.02 -69.30
C ASP A 235 -8.99 13.96 -68.71
N VAL A 236 -8.43 13.09 -69.57
CA VAL A 236 -7.39 12.10 -69.21
C VAL A 236 -5.99 12.73 -69.20
N VAL A 237 -5.84 14.01 -69.51
CA VAL A 237 -4.58 14.76 -69.42
C VAL A 237 -4.61 15.71 -68.23
N TRP A 238 -5.77 16.18 -67.78
CA TRP A 238 -5.90 17.01 -66.57
C TRP A 238 -5.45 16.30 -65.29
N TRP A 239 -5.77 15.00 -65.10
CA TRP A 239 -5.22 14.21 -63.98
C TRP A 239 -3.69 13.97 -64.12
N MET A 240 -3.19 13.94 -65.36
CA MET A 240 -1.77 13.75 -65.71
C MET A 240 -0.96 15.06 -65.70
N THR A 241 -1.60 16.23 -65.66
CA THR A 241 -0.94 17.55 -65.77
C THR A 241 -1.10 18.36 -64.49
N ILE A 242 -1.13 17.70 -63.34
CA ILE A 242 -0.98 18.42 -62.07
C ILE A 242 0.48 18.90 -62.01
N SER A 243 0.65 20.23 -62.01
CA SER A 243 1.98 20.84 -61.86
C SER A 243 2.66 20.33 -60.59
N ARG A 244 3.95 19.98 -60.69
CA ARG A 244 4.78 19.48 -59.57
C ARG A 244 4.62 20.31 -58.30
N GLN A 245 4.45 21.63 -58.46
CA GLN A 245 4.23 22.56 -57.36
C GLN A 245 2.94 22.25 -56.56
N THR A 246 1.85 21.91 -57.24
CA THR A 246 0.55 21.57 -56.64
C THR A 246 0.62 20.23 -55.89
N CYS A 247 1.31 19.22 -56.43
CA CYS A 247 1.51 17.94 -55.72
C CYS A 247 2.25 18.12 -54.39
N ILE A 248 3.27 18.97 -54.36
CA ILE A 248 4.05 19.28 -53.16
C ILE A 248 3.17 19.99 -52.11
N TYR A 249 2.33 20.95 -52.52
CA TYR A 249 1.41 21.62 -51.59
C TYR A 249 0.35 20.68 -51.01
N VAL A 250 -0.23 19.79 -51.82
CA VAL A 250 -1.21 18.81 -51.34
C VAL A 250 -0.58 17.83 -50.37
N PHE A 251 0.62 17.32 -50.68
CA PHE A 251 1.37 16.46 -49.77
C PHE A 251 1.72 17.16 -48.44
N GLY A 252 2.17 18.42 -48.50
CA GLY A 252 2.43 19.24 -47.32
C GLY A 252 1.19 19.44 -46.45
N CYS A 253 0.02 19.62 -47.06
CA CYS A 253 -1.25 19.74 -46.33
C CYS A 253 -1.65 18.41 -45.65
N ILE A 254 -1.57 17.29 -46.37
CA ILE A 254 -1.92 15.96 -45.85
C ILE A 254 -0.99 15.59 -44.67
N THR A 255 0.31 15.79 -44.83
CA THR A 255 1.31 15.51 -43.77
C THR A 255 1.11 16.38 -42.54
N PHE A 256 0.84 17.68 -42.71
CA PHE A 256 0.54 18.58 -41.59
C PHE A 256 -0.74 18.16 -40.84
N LEU A 257 -1.80 17.83 -41.58
CA LEU A 257 -3.06 17.34 -41.00
C LEU A 257 -2.84 16.02 -40.24
N LEU A 258 -2.03 15.12 -40.78
CA LEU A 258 -1.68 13.85 -40.15
C LEU A 258 -0.98 14.06 -38.81
N ILE A 259 0.02 14.95 -38.74
CA ILE A 259 0.73 15.29 -37.49
C ILE A 259 -0.25 15.80 -36.42
N ILE A 260 -1.20 16.66 -36.80
CA ILE A 260 -2.20 17.20 -35.88
C ILE A 260 -3.09 16.06 -35.34
N ILE A 261 -3.63 15.23 -36.23
CA ILE A 261 -4.54 14.15 -35.84
C ILE A 261 -3.83 13.09 -34.99
N THR A 262 -2.59 12.71 -35.32
CA THR A 262 -1.80 11.77 -34.51
C THR A 262 -1.51 12.31 -33.12
N THR A 263 -1.27 13.62 -33.01
CA THR A 263 -1.08 14.29 -31.71
C THR A 263 -2.36 14.27 -30.88
N ILE A 264 -3.52 14.59 -31.49
CA ILE A 264 -4.83 14.51 -30.84
C ILE A 264 -5.14 13.09 -30.36
N ARG A 265 -4.83 12.07 -31.18
CA ARG A 265 -4.98 10.66 -30.82
C ARG A 265 -4.16 10.31 -29.57
N LEU A 266 -2.89 10.73 -29.51
CA LEU A 266 -2.00 10.48 -28.38
C LEU A 266 -2.52 11.13 -27.09
N ILE A 267 -2.91 12.41 -27.16
CA ILE A 267 -3.45 13.14 -26.00
C ILE A 267 -4.72 12.47 -25.49
N THR A 268 -5.61 12.06 -26.40
CA THR A 268 -6.87 11.37 -26.05
C THR A 268 -6.58 10.02 -25.40
N PHE A 269 -5.64 9.25 -25.92
CA PHE A 269 -5.23 7.95 -25.36
C PHE A 269 -4.67 8.08 -23.93
N ILE A 270 -3.76 9.03 -23.70
CA ILE A 270 -3.19 9.29 -22.37
C ILE A 270 -4.30 9.76 -21.41
N SER A 271 -5.21 10.64 -21.87
CA SER A 271 -6.33 11.11 -21.07
C SER A 271 -7.25 9.97 -20.61
N ILE A 272 -7.49 8.98 -21.48
CA ILE A 272 -8.29 7.77 -21.19
C ILE A 272 -7.54 6.86 -20.21
N SER A 273 -6.24 6.64 -20.39
CA SER A 273 -5.48 5.78 -19.48
C SER A 273 -5.39 6.39 -18.08
N MET A 274 -5.12 7.70 -17.99
CA MET A 274 -5.06 8.42 -16.72
C MET A 274 -6.42 8.47 -16.01
N SER A 275 -7.51 8.69 -16.76
CA SER A 275 -8.85 8.70 -16.19
C SER A 275 -9.26 7.32 -15.66
N ALA A 276 -8.88 6.22 -16.33
CA ALA A 276 -9.11 4.86 -15.86
C ALA A 276 -8.36 4.58 -14.55
N SER A 277 -7.08 4.94 -14.49
CA SER A 277 -6.26 4.79 -13.28
C SER A 277 -6.86 5.50 -12.07
N ILE A 278 -7.18 6.79 -12.21
CA ILE A 278 -7.76 7.59 -11.13
C ILE A 278 -9.07 6.96 -10.65
N ASN A 279 -9.93 6.52 -11.57
CA ASN A 279 -11.19 5.88 -11.19
C ASN A 279 -10.98 4.53 -10.51
N LEU A 280 -10.01 3.72 -10.97
CA LEU A 280 -9.67 2.45 -10.35
C LEU A 280 -9.14 2.65 -8.93
N HIS A 281 -8.21 3.59 -8.75
CA HIS A 281 -7.67 3.97 -7.45
C HIS A 281 -8.77 4.48 -6.52
N ASN A 282 -9.63 5.40 -6.98
CA ASN A 282 -10.73 5.93 -6.19
C ASN A 282 -11.75 4.84 -5.81
N ASN A 283 -12.06 3.91 -6.71
CA ASN A 283 -12.96 2.81 -6.42
C ASN A 283 -12.35 1.85 -5.38
N MET A 284 -11.07 1.52 -5.54
CA MET A 284 -10.33 0.68 -4.58
C MET A 284 -10.26 1.35 -3.20
N PHE A 285 -9.95 2.64 -3.16
CA PHE A 285 -9.92 3.44 -1.94
C PHE A 285 -11.29 3.50 -1.26
N ASN A 286 -12.34 3.84 -2.01
CA ASN A 286 -13.71 3.91 -1.49
C ASN A 286 -14.22 2.56 -0.97
N THR A 287 -13.80 1.47 -1.61
CA THR A 287 -14.12 0.11 -1.15
C THR A 287 -13.36 -0.22 0.14
N LEU A 288 -12.08 0.15 0.23
CA LEU A 288 -11.25 -0.09 1.40
C LEU A 288 -11.74 0.66 2.64
N ILE A 289 -12.08 1.94 2.53
CA ILE A 289 -12.58 2.74 3.68
C ILE A 289 -13.94 2.25 4.18
N ARG A 290 -14.72 1.58 3.31
CA ARG A 290 -16.03 0.98 3.66
C ARG A 290 -15.90 -0.46 4.14
N ALA A 291 -14.71 -1.05 4.07
CA ALA A 291 -14.49 -2.42 4.49
C ALA A 291 -14.62 -2.54 6.02
N THR A 292 -15.15 -3.66 6.49
CA THR A 292 -15.31 -3.93 7.93
C THR A 292 -13.96 -4.26 8.58
N THR A 293 -13.86 -4.08 9.90
CA THR A 293 -12.66 -4.45 10.68
C THR A 293 -12.25 -5.91 10.49
N TYR A 294 -13.21 -6.79 10.14
CA TYR A 294 -12.93 -8.19 9.80
C TYR A 294 -11.98 -8.32 8.60
N PHE A 295 -12.14 -7.50 7.56
CA PHE A 295 -11.27 -7.51 6.39
C PHE A 295 -9.81 -7.19 6.77
N PHE A 296 -9.61 -6.18 7.62
CA PHE A 296 -8.28 -5.75 8.08
C PHE A 296 -7.62 -6.70 9.07
N ASN A 297 -8.42 -7.46 9.84
CA ASN A 297 -7.88 -8.50 10.73
C ASN A 297 -7.53 -9.79 9.97
N THR A 298 -8.13 -10.00 8.80
CA THR A 298 -7.95 -11.21 7.98
C THR A 298 -6.83 -11.04 6.95
N ASN A 299 -6.69 -9.84 6.38
CA ASN A 299 -5.67 -9.54 5.38
C ASN A 299 -4.50 -8.78 6.01
N LEU A 300 -3.28 -9.14 5.62
CA LEU A 300 -2.07 -8.44 6.06
C LEU A 300 -2.05 -7.02 5.48
N SER A 301 -1.74 -6.03 6.32
CA SER A 301 -1.63 -4.63 5.90
C SER A 301 -0.59 -4.43 4.78
N GLY A 302 0.47 -5.26 4.77
CA GLY A 302 1.49 -5.25 3.72
C GLY A 302 0.96 -5.62 2.32
N SER A 303 0.05 -6.59 2.22
CA SER A 303 -0.54 -7.00 0.94
C SER A 303 -1.44 -5.92 0.36
N ILE A 304 -2.24 -5.27 1.22
CA ILE A 304 -3.08 -4.13 0.84
C ILE A 304 -2.19 -2.98 0.32
N LEU A 305 -1.11 -2.67 1.03
CA LEU A 305 -0.17 -1.61 0.63
C LEU A 305 0.53 -1.93 -0.70
N ASN A 306 0.90 -3.19 -0.94
CA ASN A 306 1.53 -3.60 -2.19
C ASN A 306 0.58 -3.41 -3.39
N ARG A 307 -0.72 -3.71 -3.23
CA ARG A 307 -1.74 -3.46 -4.26
C ARG A 307 -1.91 -1.96 -4.57
N PHE A 308 -1.85 -1.12 -3.53
CA PHE A 308 -1.97 0.34 -3.67
C PHE A 308 -0.73 1.04 -4.20
N SER A 309 0.46 0.44 -4.08
CA SER A 309 1.70 1.09 -4.53
C SER A 309 2.23 0.45 -5.81
N LYS A 310 2.51 -0.85 -5.76
CA LYS A 310 3.19 -1.57 -6.84
C LYS A 310 2.25 -1.90 -7.99
N ASP A 311 1.07 -2.43 -7.71
CA ASP A 311 0.18 -2.91 -8.76
C ASP A 311 -0.46 -1.74 -9.52
N ILE A 312 -0.96 -0.72 -8.80
CA ILE A 312 -1.45 0.50 -9.46
C ILE A 312 -0.33 1.24 -10.20
N GLY A 313 0.88 1.30 -9.64
CA GLY A 313 2.03 1.92 -10.31
C GLY A 313 2.39 1.21 -11.62
N THR A 314 2.35 -0.13 -11.62
CA THR A 314 2.57 -0.92 -12.83
C THR A 314 1.49 -0.66 -13.89
N ILE A 315 0.23 -0.53 -13.48
CA ILE A 315 -0.89 -0.19 -14.36
C ILE A 315 -0.73 1.21 -14.96
N ASP A 316 -0.16 2.16 -14.21
CA ASP A 316 -0.03 3.54 -14.65
C ASP A 316 1.17 3.77 -15.57
N GLU A 317 2.28 3.07 -15.32
CA GLU A 317 3.52 3.25 -16.05
C GLU A 317 3.65 2.29 -17.24
N MET A 318 3.42 0.99 -17.04
CA MET A 318 3.71 -0.01 -18.07
C MET A 318 2.56 -0.24 -19.05
N LEU A 319 1.31 -0.17 -18.57
CA LEU A 319 0.14 -0.49 -19.40
C LEU A 319 -0.05 0.50 -20.56
N PRO A 320 0.04 1.83 -20.38
CA PRO A 320 -0.19 2.77 -21.48
C PRO A 320 0.87 2.64 -22.57
N VAL A 321 2.14 2.43 -22.18
CA VAL A 321 3.25 2.23 -23.13
C VAL A 321 3.01 0.97 -23.96
N SER A 322 2.72 -0.15 -23.30
CA SER A 322 2.50 -1.43 -23.99
C SER A 322 1.29 -1.39 -24.93
N LEU A 323 0.20 -0.74 -24.51
CA LEU A 323 -1.00 -0.58 -25.33
C LEU A 323 -0.75 0.33 -26.55
N LEU A 324 0.04 1.38 -26.40
CA LEU A 324 0.39 2.28 -27.49
C LEU A 324 1.23 1.55 -28.55
N ASP A 325 2.18 0.72 -28.13
CA ASP A 325 2.96 -0.14 -29.03
C ASP A 325 2.07 -1.11 -29.79
N CYS A 326 1.13 -1.78 -29.11
CA CYS A 326 0.15 -2.63 -29.79
C CYS A 326 -0.68 -1.87 -30.83
N ILE A 327 -1.13 -0.65 -30.51
CA ILE A 327 -1.89 0.18 -31.44
C ILE A 327 -1.05 0.57 -32.67
N HIS A 328 0.24 0.85 -32.49
CA HIS A 328 1.14 1.12 -33.61
C HIS A 328 1.38 -0.10 -34.49
N VAL A 329 1.51 -1.29 -33.91
CA VAL A 329 1.74 -2.53 -34.68
C VAL A 329 0.52 -2.95 -35.51
N ILE A 330 -0.69 -2.62 -35.05
CA ILE A 330 -1.94 -2.92 -35.77
C ILE A 330 -2.15 -1.99 -36.97
N GLN A 331 -1.45 -0.85 -37.01
CA GLN A 331 -1.61 0.20 -38.02
C GLN A 331 -0.91 -0.13 -39.34
#